data_AF-A0A946WSX0-F1
#
_entry.id   AF-A0A946WSX0-F1
#
_cell.length_a   1.000
_cell.length_b   1.000
_cell.length_c   1.000
_cell.angle_alpha   90.00
_cell.angle_beta   90.00
_cell.angle_gamma   90.00
#
_symmetry.space_group_name_H-M   'P 1'
#
loop_
_entity.id
_entity.type
_entity.pdbx_description
1 polymer ?
#
loop_
_entity_poly.entity_id
_entity_poly.type
_entity_poly.pdbx_seq_one_letter_code
_entity_poly.pdbx_strand_id
1 'polypeptide(L)'
;MSQLSDQEQLNNGSIDFEKITEILIRNGTAIVPVDTVYGLIARAFNSTSLSKLDEIKKERSLPYTAIFDSVNSFFDWYGEVDWIRRGIIESLLPGPVTIIVPEPDSVKDKFRYGNHGIGVRVTSDSVITDITRHVGSPVWATSVNRSGKQTPTKVSEIDADIIKEADYILDTGPTIYGQASTTLDIRNRPFNVLRKGPRLEEVESVLKDSEKPFEILVICTGNTCRSPIAAEIIQHGLGTLEESGIIVRSAGTNAVNGYPATDKMVTIANGWGIDLSSHHARQITRKIIEDSDLILPVSPSHLDLIVSEYENSQSKTRLFGELINRNSIPDPYQLSFSEYESSAELILKAGNAWIEEIKKMLPQDVRPLTRSEATGVSS
;
A
#
# COMPACT_ATOMS: atom_id res chain seq x y z
N MET A 1 -6.72 58.43 22.41
CA MET A 1 -6.30 58.25 21.01
C MET A 1 -5.17 57.25 21.00
N SER A 2 -5.25 56.06 20.43
CA SER A 2 -6.35 55.13 20.13
C SER A 2 -5.66 53.77 20.18
N GLN A 3 -6.21 52.83 20.93
CA GLN A 3 -5.75 51.45 20.99
C GLN A 3 -5.77 50.87 19.57
N LEU A 4 -4.60 50.53 19.05
CA LEU A 4 -4.46 49.58 17.94
C LEU A 4 -4.52 48.18 18.56
N SER A 5 -5.43 47.36 18.05
CA SER A 5 -5.83 46.07 18.58
C SER A 5 -4.73 45.02 18.48
N ASP A 6 -4.73 44.09 19.44
CA ASP A 6 -3.83 42.93 19.58
C ASP A 6 -3.79 41.96 18.37
N GLN A 7 -4.46 42.30 17.25
CA GLN A 7 -4.48 41.50 16.02
C GLN A 7 -3.32 41.78 15.07
N GLU A 8 -2.60 42.90 15.20
CA GLU A 8 -1.52 43.26 14.26
C GLU A 8 -0.12 42.80 14.70
N GLN A 9 0.03 42.17 15.87
CA GLN A 9 1.33 41.69 16.37
C GLN A 9 1.72 40.25 15.97
N LEU A 10 0.94 39.56 15.15
CA LEU A 10 1.17 38.15 14.77
C LEU A 10 2.11 37.92 13.56
N ASN A 11 2.68 38.97 12.95
CA ASN A 11 3.33 38.85 11.64
C ASN A 11 4.88 38.88 11.62
N ASN A 12 5.56 38.45 12.68
CA ASN A 12 7.00 38.12 12.61
C ASN A 12 7.43 37.26 13.81
N GLY A 13 7.46 35.93 13.67
CA GLY A 13 7.92 35.02 14.73
C GLY A 13 7.54 33.58 14.42
N SER A 14 8.38 32.62 14.84
CA SER A 14 8.21 31.17 14.68
C SER A 14 6.76 30.67 14.73
N ILE A 15 6.39 29.73 13.85
CA ILE A 15 5.13 28.98 13.95
C ILE A 15 4.98 28.44 15.38
N ASP A 16 3.92 28.84 16.07
CA ASP A 16 3.64 28.40 17.45
C ASP A 16 2.97 27.01 17.42
N PHE A 17 3.80 26.01 17.12
CA PHE A 17 3.38 24.61 17.06
C PHE A 17 2.86 24.11 18.42
N GLU A 18 3.37 24.65 19.53
CA GLU A 18 2.93 24.27 20.87
C GLU A 18 1.47 24.67 21.11
N LYS A 19 1.11 25.91 20.78
CA LYS A 19 -0.25 26.41 20.99
C LYS A 19 -1.30 25.70 20.15
N ILE A 20 -1.06 25.50 18.86
CA ILE A 20 -2.00 24.75 18.01
C ILE A 20 -2.13 23.30 18.48
N THR A 21 -1.02 22.67 18.89
CA THR A 21 -1.03 21.31 19.45
C THR A 21 -1.87 21.24 20.72
N GLU A 22 -1.69 22.18 21.66
CA GLU A 22 -2.44 22.23 22.92
C GLU A 22 -3.95 22.35 22.67
N ILE A 23 -4.34 23.21 21.72
CA ILE A 23 -5.75 23.39 21.31
C ILE A 23 -6.33 22.09 20.79
N LEU A 24 -5.63 21.40 19.88
CA LEU A 24 -6.10 20.14 19.29
C LEU A 24 -6.14 19.00 20.32
N ILE A 25 -5.15 18.90 21.22
CA ILE A 25 -5.16 17.93 22.33
C ILE A 25 -6.37 18.13 23.24
N ARG A 26 -6.81 19.38 23.44
CA ARG A 26 -8.02 19.76 24.18
C ARG A 26 -9.31 19.64 23.36
N ASN A 27 -9.29 18.96 22.21
CA ASN A 27 -10.43 18.79 21.30
C ASN A 27 -10.93 20.12 20.73
N GLY A 28 -10.05 21.11 20.56
CA GLY A 28 -10.31 22.32 19.80
C GLY A 28 -10.20 22.10 18.29
N THR A 29 -10.42 23.17 17.55
CA THR A 29 -10.37 23.22 16.08
C THR A 29 -9.35 24.26 15.62
N ALA A 30 -8.72 24.02 14.49
CA ALA A 30 -7.80 24.98 13.90
C ALA A 30 -8.00 25.09 12.39
N ILE A 31 -7.86 26.29 11.87
CA ILE A 31 -7.74 26.54 10.42
C ILE A 31 -6.26 26.58 10.10
N VAL A 32 -5.85 25.76 9.14
CA VAL A 32 -4.44 25.59 8.76
C VAL A 32 -4.31 25.48 7.24
N PRO A 33 -3.22 25.96 6.65
CA PRO A 33 -2.88 25.59 5.28
C PRO A 33 -2.48 24.11 5.26
N VAL A 34 -3.04 23.35 4.32
CA VAL A 34 -2.43 22.10 3.87
C VAL A 34 -1.78 22.34 2.50
N ASP A 35 -0.89 21.46 2.05
CA ASP A 35 -0.29 21.46 0.70
C ASP A 35 -1.26 21.79 -0.46
N THR A 36 -2.55 21.45 -0.33
CA THR A 36 -3.60 21.59 -1.35
C THR A 36 -4.41 22.87 -1.18
N VAL A 37 -5.07 23.03 -0.04
CA VAL A 37 -6.05 24.10 0.27
C VAL A 37 -6.04 24.41 1.76
N TYR A 38 -6.71 25.46 2.24
CA TYR A 38 -6.92 25.61 3.68
C TYR A 38 -7.88 24.53 4.20
N GLY A 39 -7.51 23.93 5.33
CA GLY A 39 -8.26 22.90 6.03
C GLY A 39 -8.73 23.36 7.40
N LEU A 40 -9.96 23.01 7.77
CA LEU A 40 -10.43 23.04 9.15
C LEU A 40 -10.09 21.68 9.75
N ILE A 41 -9.29 21.67 10.79
CA ILE A 41 -8.77 20.47 11.43
C ILE A 41 -9.22 20.34 12.88
N ALA A 42 -9.35 19.10 13.33
CA ALA A 42 -9.54 18.72 14.73
C ALA A 42 -8.96 17.33 14.99
N ARG A 43 -8.79 16.95 16.25
CA ARG A 43 -8.28 15.60 16.59
C ARG A 43 -9.18 14.50 16.01
N ALA A 44 -8.60 13.54 15.28
CA ALA A 44 -9.35 12.46 14.66
C ALA A 44 -9.82 11.43 15.69
N PHE A 45 -10.82 10.64 15.28
CA PHE A 45 -11.39 9.53 16.07
C PHE A 45 -11.87 9.93 17.48
N ASN A 46 -12.13 11.21 17.70
CA ASN A 46 -12.68 11.77 18.93
C ASN A 46 -14.07 12.36 18.65
N SER A 47 -15.09 11.91 19.37
CA SER A 47 -16.46 12.35 19.13
C SER A 47 -16.69 13.83 19.42
N THR A 48 -16.02 14.39 20.44
CA THR A 48 -16.15 15.81 20.79
C THR A 48 -15.57 16.71 19.70
N SER A 49 -14.38 16.35 19.20
CA SER A 49 -13.73 17.05 18.10
C SER A 49 -14.56 16.97 16.82
N LEU A 50 -15.15 15.80 16.53
CA LEU A 50 -16.04 15.62 15.38
C LEU A 50 -17.29 16.49 15.49
N SER A 51 -17.95 16.52 16.65
CA SER A 51 -19.13 17.35 16.88
C SER A 51 -18.84 18.82 16.64
N LYS A 52 -17.69 19.34 17.09
CA LYS A 52 -17.29 20.73 16.81
C LYS A 52 -17.08 20.99 15.31
N LEU A 53 -16.45 20.06 14.59
CA LEU A 53 -16.29 20.20 13.14
C LEU A 53 -17.66 20.25 12.44
N ASP A 54 -18.58 19.37 12.83
CA ASP A 54 -19.93 19.31 12.27
C ASP A 54 -20.74 20.59 12.61
N GLU A 55 -20.60 21.14 13.82
CA GLU A 55 -21.22 22.42 14.22
C GLU A 55 -20.72 23.59 13.37
N ILE A 56 -19.41 23.69 13.15
CA ILE A 56 -18.81 24.77 12.34
C ILE A 56 -19.21 24.62 10.86
N LYS A 57 -19.18 23.39 10.34
CA LYS A 57 -19.48 23.12 8.93
C LYS A 57 -20.98 23.18 8.62
N LYS A 58 -21.83 22.97 9.62
CA LYS A 58 -23.32 22.99 9.59
C LYS A 58 -23.97 21.93 8.70
N GLU A 59 -23.30 21.49 7.63
CA GLU A 59 -23.71 20.41 6.75
C GLU A 59 -22.50 19.59 6.28
N ARG A 60 -22.57 18.27 6.47
CA ARG A 60 -21.53 17.32 6.03
C ARG A 60 -21.87 16.79 4.64
N SER A 61 -21.62 17.59 3.61
CA SER A 61 -21.80 17.16 2.21
C SER A 61 -20.65 16.29 1.69
N LEU A 62 -19.44 16.49 2.23
CA LEU A 62 -18.27 15.68 1.94
C LEU A 62 -17.65 15.13 3.24
N PRO A 63 -17.06 13.94 3.22
CA PRO A 63 -16.55 13.33 4.43
C PRO A 63 -15.17 13.86 4.78
N TYR A 64 -14.85 13.81 6.07
CA TYR A 64 -13.55 14.23 6.57
C TYR A 64 -12.45 13.25 6.18
N THR A 65 -11.26 13.78 5.93
CA THR A 65 -10.06 13.00 5.64
C THR A 65 -9.21 12.91 6.90
N ALA A 66 -8.82 11.71 7.32
CA ALA A 66 -7.85 11.52 8.39
C ALA A 66 -6.45 11.78 7.83
N ILE A 67 -5.74 12.75 8.39
CA ILE A 67 -4.35 13.01 8.08
C ILE A 67 -3.47 12.34 9.13
N PHE A 68 -2.56 11.50 8.68
CA PHE A 68 -1.53 10.81 9.47
C PHE A 68 -0.19 11.51 9.28
N ASP A 69 0.71 11.39 10.27
CA ASP A 69 2.05 11.99 10.23
C ASP A 69 3.04 11.21 9.36
N SER A 70 2.71 9.97 9.00
CA SER A 70 3.52 9.08 8.18
C SER A 70 2.68 7.93 7.64
N VAL A 71 3.17 7.29 6.58
CA VAL A 71 2.55 6.06 6.03
C VAL A 71 2.64 4.92 7.05
N ASN A 72 3.73 4.87 7.82
CA ASN A 72 3.91 3.85 8.87
C ASN A 72 2.87 3.98 9.98
N SER A 73 2.62 5.20 10.50
CA SER A 73 1.60 5.38 11.55
C SER A 73 0.18 5.10 11.06
N PHE A 74 -0.08 5.28 9.76
CA PHE A 74 -1.31 4.80 9.14
C PHE A 74 -1.41 3.26 9.21
N PHE A 75 -0.38 2.53 8.80
CA PHE A 75 -0.40 1.05 8.87
C PHE A 75 -0.44 0.52 10.31
N ASP A 76 0.24 1.16 11.25
CA ASP A 76 0.16 0.82 12.69
C ASP A 76 -1.27 0.95 13.24
N TRP A 77 -2.01 1.95 12.74
CA TRP A 77 -3.40 2.18 13.13
C TRP A 77 -4.41 1.31 12.38
N TYR A 78 -4.23 1.15 11.07
CA TYR A 78 -5.16 0.46 10.18
C TYR A 78 -5.04 -1.07 10.27
N GLY A 79 -3.82 -1.57 10.47
CA GLY A 79 -3.47 -2.98 10.37
C GLY A 79 -3.02 -3.38 8.95
N GLU A 80 -3.02 -4.68 8.71
CA GLU A 80 -2.59 -5.25 7.43
C GLU A 80 -3.58 -4.94 6.29
N VAL A 81 -3.04 -4.67 5.11
CA VAL A 81 -3.77 -4.57 3.84
C VAL A 81 -3.13 -5.53 2.85
N ASP A 82 -3.86 -5.92 1.81
CA ASP A 82 -3.24 -6.68 0.71
C ASP A 82 -2.12 -5.89 0.04
N TRP A 83 -1.22 -6.62 -0.61
CA TRP A 83 -0.03 -6.08 -1.24
C TRP A 83 -0.35 -5.00 -2.30
N ILE A 84 -1.51 -5.08 -2.97
CA ILE A 84 -1.87 -4.14 -4.01
C ILE A 84 -2.27 -2.80 -3.41
N ARG A 85 -3.16 -2.84 -2.40
CA ARG A 85 -3.54 -1.64 -1.64
C ARG A 85 -2.32 -1.02 -0.97
N ARG A 86 -1.42 -1.85 -0.41
CA ARG A 86 -0.16 -1.39 0.18
C ARG A 86 0.69 -0.62 -0.83
N GLY A 87 0.96 -1.23 -1.99
CA GLY A 87 1.77 -0.61 -3.05
C GLY A 87 1.19 0.70 -3.55
N ILE A 88 -0.14 0.79 -3.73
CA ILE A 88 -0.82 2.03 -4.11
C ILE A 88 -0.62 3.11 -3.03
N ILE A 89 -0.82 2.77 -1.75
CA ILE A 89 -0.70 3.69 -0.62
C ILE A 89 0.73 4.22 -0.52
N GLU A 90 1.73 3.35 -0.52
CA GLU A 90 3.14 3.71 -0.40
C GLU A 90 3.65 4.52 -1.61
N SER A 91 3.09 4.31 -2.80
CA SER A 91 3.48 5.06 -4.01
C SER A 91 2.90 6.48 -4.04
N LEU A 92 1.68 6.65 -3.52
CA LEU A 92 0.95 7.92 -3.63
C LEU A 92 1.09 8.82 -2.40
N LEU A 93 1.41 8.25 -1.23
CA LEU A 93 1.56 8.97 0.03
C LEU A 93 3.03 8.92 0.53
N PRO A 94 3.59 10.02 1.07
CA PRO A 94 2.97 11.34 1.28
C PRO A 94 2.67 12.11 -0.03
N GLY A 95 1.58 12.88 -0.06
CA GLY A 95 1.28 13.74 -1.20
C GLY A 95 -0.16 14.26 -1.34
N PRO A 96 -0.47 14.89 -2.48
CA PRO A 96 -1.78 15.50 -2.79
C PRO A 96 -2.89 14.53 -3.19
N VAL A 97 -2.90 13.34 -2.59
CA VAL A 97 -3.90 12.29 -2.84
C VAL A 97 -4.62 11.95 -1.54
N THR A 98 -5.95 11.85 -1.60
CA THR A 98 -6.78 11.25 -0.57
C THR A 98 -7.17 9.86 -1.03
N ILE A 99 -6.82 8.83 -0.24
CA ILE A 99 -7.13 7.44 -0.53
C ILE A 99 -8.31 7.01 0.34
N ILE A 100 -9.39 6.51 -0.26
CA ILE A 100 -10.53 5.94 0.48
C ILE A 100 -10.25 4.46 0.69
N VAL A 101 -10.10 4.08 1.94
CA VAL A 101 -9.91 2.70 2.39
C VAL A 101 -11.19 2.17 3.04
N PRO A 102 -11.37 0.84 3.12
CA PRO A 102 -12.42 0.24 3.94
C PRO A 102 -12.34 0.75 5.39
N GLU A 103 -13.47 0.86 6.08
CA GLU A 103 -13.45 1.22 7.49
C GLU A 103 -12.87 0.04 8.31
N PRO A 104 -11.82 0.25 9.14
CA PRO A 104 -11.30 -0.81 9.98
C PRO A 104 -12.28 -1.10 11.13
N ASP A 105 -12.32 -2.34 11.61
CA ASP A 105 -13.22 -2.80 12.68
C ASP A 105 -13.09 -1.99 13.98
N SER A 106 -11.95 -1.32 14.19
CA SER A 106 -11.68 -0.44 15.33
C SER A 106 -12.53 0.84 15.32
N VAL A 107 -13.05 1.24 14.16
CA VAL A 107 -13.86 2.44 13.96
C VAL A 107 -15.32 2.03 13.80
N LYS A 108 -15.99 1.66 14.90
CA LYS A 108 -17.42 1.33 14.87
C LYS A 108 -18.28 2.61 14.96
N ASP A 109 -18.93 2.93 13.85
CA ASP A 109 -20.21 3.67 13.75
C ASP A 109 -20.24 5.20 13.97
N LYS A 110 -19.14 5.95 13.86
CA LYS A 110 -19.20 7.42 14.01
C LYS A 110 -18.53 8.27 12.92
N PHE A 111 -17.74 7.70 12.02
CA PHE A 111 -16.87 8.51 11.14
C PHE A 111 -17.02 8.14 9.65
N ARG A 112 -18.21 8.37 9.05
CA ARG A 112 -18.54 7.79 7.73
C ARG A 112 -18.22 8.66 6.50
N TYR A 113 -17.56 8.06 5.50
CA TYR A 113 -17.62 8.41 4.06
C TYR A 113 -18.68 7.52 3.39
N GLY A 114 -19.94 7.96 3.31
CA GLY A 114 -21.02 7.17 2.68
C GLY A 114 -21.16 5.74 3.24
N ASN A 115 -21.12 4.73 2.36
CA ASN A 115 -21.17 3.30 2.69
C ASN A 115 -19.79 2.76 3.15
N HIS A 116 -19.46 2.88 4.45
CA HIS A 116 -18.35 2.17 5.12
C HIS A 116 -16.93 2.40 4.58
N GLY A 117 -16.52 3.66 4.37
CA GLY A 117 -15.14 4.01 4.01
C GLY A 117 -14.60 5.19 4.81
N ILE A 118 -13.27 5.30 4.86
CA ILE A 118 -12.54 6.43 5.45
C ILE A 118 -11.56 6.99 4.43
N GLY A 119 -11.59 8.30 4.21
CA GLY A 119 -10.55 8.99 3.45
C GLY A 119 -9.31 9.17 4.32
N VAL A 120 -8.17 8.68 3.87
CA VAL A 120 -6.88 8.80 4.56
C VAL A 120 -5.88 9.55 3.70
N ARG A 121 -4.93 10.20 4.37
CA ARG A 121 -3.89 10.99 3.71
C ARG A 121 -2.66 11.12 4.60
N VAL A 122 -1.50 11.20 3.97
CA VAL A 122 -0.27 11.71 4.58
C VAL A 122 0.16 12.89 3.70
N THR A 123 0.28 14.08 4.27
CA THR A 123 0.59 15.30 3.50
C THR A 123 2.10 15.41 3.27
N SER A 124 2.51 16.01 2.14
CA SER A 124 3.91 16.40 1.95
C SER A 124 4.27 17.71 2.66
N ASP A 125 3.29 18.37 3.28
CA ASP A 125 3.47 19.57 4.09
C ASP A 125 4.05 19.22 5.47
N SER A 126 5.15 19.87 5.84
CA SER A 126 5.80 19.65 7.15
C SER A 126 4.96 20.19 8.31
N VAL A 127 4.20 21.27 8.12
CA VAL A 127 3.42 21.92 9.19
C VAL A 127 2.38 20.95 9.75
N ILE A 128 1.59 20.33 8.88
CA ILE A 128 0.51 19.42 9.28
C ILE A 128 1.07 18.11 9.81
N THR A 129 2.12 17.61 9.18
CA THR A 129 2.86 16.43 9.63
C THR A 129 3.39 16.63 11.04
N ASP A 130 3.98 17.78 11.33
CA ASP A 130 4.51 18.10 12.66
C ASP A 130 3.39 18.31 13.68
N ILE A 131 2.29 18.99 13.33
CA ILE A 131 1.11 19.11 14.20
C ILE A 131 0.58 17.72 14.56
N THR A 132 0.37 16.87 13.56
CA THR A 132 -0.19 15.51 13.76
C THR A 132 0.72 14.67 14.67
N ARG A 133 2.03 14.79 14.50
CA ARG A 133 3.04 14.13 15.34
C ARG A 133 3.00 14.62 16.79
N HIS A 134 2.94 15.94 17.02
CA HIS A 134 2.91 16.51 18.37
C HIS A 134 1.57 16.27 19.10
N VAL A 135 0.45 16.23 18.37
CA VAL A 135 -0.86 15.85 18.91
C VAL A 135 -0.87 14.37 19.31
N GLY A 136 0.00 13.54 18.73
CA GLY A 136 0.09 12.10 19.00
C GLY A 136 -1.13 11.32 18.50
N SER A 137 -1.83 11.85 17.50
CA SER A 137 -3.06 11.29 16.94
C SER A 137 -3.30 11.85 15.55
N PRO A 138 -3.91 11.08 14.63
CA PRO A 138 -4.34 11.62 13.35
C PRO A 138 -5.27 12.83 13.55
N VAL A 139 -5.37 13.69 12.54
CA VAL A 139 -6.29 14.83 12.56
C VAL A 139 -7.33 14.70 11.46
N TRP A 140 -8.60 14.97 11.77
CA TRP A 140 -9.60 15.16 10.74
C TRP A 140 -9.31 16.46 10.01
N ALA A 141 -9.43 16.45 8.69
CA ALA A 141 -9.35 17.62 7.85
C ALA A 141 -10.54 17.69 6.88
N THR A 142 -11.07 18.89 6.71
CA THR A 142 -12.06 19.22 5.69
C THR A 142 -11.70 20.57 5.07
N SER A 143 -12.03 20.75 3.79
CA SER A 143 -11.85 22.04 3.12
C SER A 143 -12.60 23.16 3.86
N VAL A 144 -12.01 24.35 3.99
CA VAL A 144 -12.65 25.48 4.72
C VAL A 144 -13.64 26.24 3.80
N ASN A 145 -14.66 25.54 3.31
CA ASN A 145 -15.74 26.14 2.53
C ASN A 145 -17.10 25.75 3.11
N ARG A 146 -18.10 26.63 2.99
CA ARG A 146 -19.50 26.21 3.09
C ARG A 146 -19.82 25.29 1.90
N SER A 147 -20.69 24.31 2.10
CA SER A 147 -21.09 23.33 1.08
C SER A 147 -21.33 23.99 -0.29
N GLY A 148 -20.65 23.52 -1.35
CA GLY A 148 -20.79 24.02 -2.72
C GLY A 148 -20.00 25.28 -3.11
N LYS A 149 -19.26 25.92 -2.20
CA LYS A 149 -18.39 27.09 -2.52
C LYS A 149 -16.97 26.67 -2.92
N GLN A 150 -16.28 27.55 -3.65
CA GLN A 150 -14.87 27.37 -4.02
C GLN A 150 -14.00 27.21 -2.76
N THR A 151 -12.98 26.34 -2.83
CA THR A 151 -12.15 26.04 -1.68
C THR A 151 -11.05 27.10 -1.50
N PRO A 152 -10.88 27.68 -0.30
CA PRO A 152 -9.93 28.77 -0.10
C PRO A 152 -8.48 28.29 -0.18
N THR A 153 -7.64 29.09 -0.83
CA THR A 153 -6.19 28.89 -0.92
C THR A 153 -5.42 29.92 -0.09
N LYS A 154 -6.11 30.87 0.55
CA LYS A 154 -5.58 31.88 1.48
C LYS A 154 -6.64 32.25 2.52
N VAL A 155 -6.21 32.71 3.70
CA VAL A 155 -7.12 33.04 4.81
C VAL A 155 -8.17 34.09 4.42
N SER A 156 -7.82 35.06 3.58
CA SER A 156 -8.75 36.12 3.15
C SER A 156 -9.97 35.61 2.37
N GLU A 157 -9.93 34.38 1.86
CA GLU A 157 -11.04 33.75 1.13
C GLU A 157 -11.98 32.95 2.05
N ILE A 158 -11.61 32.79 3.32
CA ILE A 158 -12.36 32.02 4.30
C ILE A 158 -13.54 32.86 4.80
N ASP A 159 -14.69 32.21 4.95
CA ASP A 159 -15.90 32.81 5.52
C ASP A 159 -15.63 33.34 6.94
N ALA A 160 -15.93 34.61 7.18
CA ALA A 160 -15.65 35.28 8.44
C ALA A 160 -16.37 34.64 9.64
N ASP A 161 -17.50 33.94 9.43
CA ASP A 161 -18.17 33.21 10.50
C ASP A 161 -17.38 31.96 10.89
N ILE A 162 -16.81 31.24 9.92
CA ILE A 162 -15.96 30.06 10.18
C ILE A 162 -14.68 30.48 10.93
N ILE A 163 -14.09 31.62 10.55
CA ILE A 163 -12.94 32.22 11.25
C ILE A 163 -13.24 32.49 12.72
N LYS A 164 -14.45 32.98 13.03
CA LYS A 164 -14.87 33.30 14.41
C LYS A 164 -15.19 32.07 15.24
N GLU A 165 -15.68 31.01 14.60
CA GLU A 165 -16.07 29.77 15.27
C GLU A 165 -14.87 28.82 15.51
N ALA A 166 -13.78 28.96 14.75
CA ALA A 166 -12.56 28.17 14.95
C ALA A 166 -11.73 28.66 16.16
N ASP A 167 -11.13 27.72 16.90
CA ASP A 167 -10.34 28.06 18.11
C ASP A 167 -8.95 28.66 17.77
N TYR A 168 -8.44 28.40 16.57
CA TYR A 168 -7.14 28.90 16.11
C TYR A 168 -7.07 29.05 14.58
N ILE A 169 -6.21 29.96 14.12
CA ILE A 169 -5.89 30.13 12.70
C ILE A 169 -4.37 30.24 12.56
N LEU A 170 -3.80 29.37 11.74
CA LEU A 170 -2.44 29.48 11.27
C LEU A 170 -2.47 30.02 9.84
N ASP A 171 -1.77 31.11 9.57
CA ASP A 171 -1.60 31.66 8.23
C ASP A 171 -0.13 31.64 7.83
N THR A 172 0.24 30.75 6.92
CA THR A 172 1.61 30.70 6.34
C THR A 172 1.63 31.20 4.89
N GLY A 173 0.55 31.82 4.41
CA GLY A 173 0.39 32.28 3.04
C GLY A 173 -0.30 31.26 2.11
N PRO A 174 -0.28 31.52 0.79
CA PRO A 174 -1.03 30.71 -0.17
C PRO A 174 -0.60 29.23 -0.23
N THR A 175 -1.56 28.34 -0.47
CA THR A 175 -1.28 26.89 -0.59
C THR A 175 -0.57 26.53 -1.89
N ILE A 176 0.19 25.43 -1.87
CA ILE A 176 1.10 25.03 -2.96
C ILE A 176 0.33 24.64 -4.23
N TYR A 177 -0.65 23.74 -4.11
CA TYR A 177 -1.38 23.24 -5.30
C TYR A 177 -2.58 24.11 -5.69
N GLY A 178 -3.16 24.87 -4.76
CA GLY A 178 -4.31 25.73 -5.01
C GLY A 178 -5.61 25.01 -5.43
N GLN A 179 -5.66 23.69 -5.33
CA GLN A 179 -6.82 22.86 -5.67
C GLN A 179 -6.92 21.65 -4.75
N ALA A 180 -8.12 21.10 -4.58
CA ALA A 180 -8.37 19.94 -3.73
C ALA A 180 -7.62 18.68 -4.22
N SER A 181 -7.25 17.79 -3.28
CA SER A 181 -6.53 16.54 -3.59
C SER A 181 -7.26 15.65 -4.59
N THR A 182 -6.51 14.87 -5.37
CA THR A 182 -7.08 13.73 -6.11
C THR A 182 -7.68 12.76 -5.11
N THR A 183 -8.89 12.26 -5.37
CA THR A 183 -9.54 11.27 -4.49
C THR A 183 -9.61 9.92 -5.20
N LEU A 184 -8.94 8.93 -4.62
CA LEU A 184 -8.88 7.57 -5.12
C LEU A 184 -9.66 6.64 -4.18
N ASP A 185 -10.57 5.83 -4.71
CA ASP A 185 -11.29 4.80 -3.97
C ASP A 185 -10.68 3.42 -4.22
N ILE A 186 -10.07 2.85 -3.18
CA ILE A 186 -9.47 1.51 -3.21
C ILE A 186 -10.24 0.50 -2.34
N ARG A 187 -11.49 0.80 -1.98
CA ARG A 187 -12.29 -0.12 -1.16
C ARG A 187 -12.57 -1.44 -1.86
N ASN A 188 -12.98 -1.37 -3.12
CA ASN A 188 -13.31 -2.54 -3.92
C ASN A 188 -12.76 -2.36 -5.34
N ARG A 189 -12.34 -3.45 -5.96
CA ARG A 189 -11.99 -3.47 -7.39
C ARG A 189 -13.22 -3.37 -8.31
N PRO A 190 -13.10 -2.73 -9.51
CA PRO A 190 -11.95 -1.93 -9.94
C PRO A 190 -11.82 -0.65 -9.10
N PHE A 191 -10.59 -0.22 -8.84
CA PHE A 191 -10.32 1.02 -8.11
C PHE A 191 -10.68 2.23 -8.96
N ASN A 192 -11.23 3.29 -8.35
CA ASN A 192 -11.82 4.41 -9.08
C ASN A 192 -11.29 5.76 -8.61
N VAL A 193 -10.96 6.64 -9.55
CA VAL A 193 -10.73 8.06 -9.25
C VAL A 193 -12.08 8.76 -9.11
N LEU A 194 -12.42 9.18 -7.90
CA LEU A 194 -13.67 9.89 -7.60
C LEU A 194 -13.57 11.40 -7.82
N ARG A 195 -12.36 11.97 -7.64
CA ARG A 195 -12.10 13.39 -7.87
C ARG A 195 -10.75 13.57 -8.54
N LYS A 196 -10.74 14.31 -9.65
CA LYS A 196 -9.54 14.71 -10.37
C LYS A 196 -8.89 15.91 -9.68
N GLY A 197 -7.60 15.81 -9.38
CA GLY A 197 -6.81 16.84 -8.69
C GLY A 197 -5.33 16.73 -9.06
N PRO A 198 -4.40 17.19 -8.20
CA PRO A 198 -2.97 17.09 -8.47
C PRO A 198 -2.49 15.63 -8.59
N ARG A 199 -1.40 15.41 -9.34
CA ARG A 199 -0.82 14.07 -9.59
C ARG A 199 -1.78 13.05 -10.22
N LEU A 200 -2.82 13.49 -10.95
CA LEU A 200 -3.79 12.56 -11.58
C LEU A 200 -3.12 11.53 -12.51
N GLU A 201 -2.19 11.96 -13.38
CA GLU A 201 -1.50 11.07 -14.32
C GLU A 201 -0.71 9.98 -13.60
N GLU A 202 -0.08 10.32 -12.47
CA GLU A 202 0.65 9.37 -11.64
C GLU A 202 -0.29 8.38 -10.95
N VAL A 203 -1.43 8.86 -10.44
CA VAL A 203 -2.47 7.99 -9.87
C VAL A 203 -2.98 7.00 -10.92
N GLU A 204 -3.26 7.46 -12.15
CA GLU A 204 -3.70 6.59 -13.25
C GLU A 204 -2.61 5.57 -13.64
N SER A 205 -1.34 5.95 -13.63
CA SER A 205 -0.21 5.03 -13.86
C SER A 205 -0.12 3.95 -12.78
N VAL A 206 -0.18 4.35 -11.50
CA VAL A 206 -0.13 3.42 -10.36
C VAL A 206 -1.31 2.45 -10.40
N LEU A 207 -2.50 2.91 -10.76
CA LEU A 207 -3.67 2.03 -10.91
C LEU A 207 -3.47 1.01 -12.03
N LYS A 208 -2.94 1.42 -13.18
CA LYS A 208 -2.64 0.51 -14.28
C LYS A 208 -1.60 -0.54 -13.89
N ASP A 209 -0.59 -0.15 -13.13
CA ASP A 209 0.40 -1.10 -12.60
C ASP A 209 -0.21 -2.06 -11.58
N SER A 210 -1.22 -1.62 -10.81
CA SER A 210 -1.96 -2.43 -9.83
C SER A 210 -2.91 -3.48 -10.42
N GLU A 211 -3.06 -3.50 -11.75
CA GLU A 211 -3.79 -4.53 -12.50
C GLU A 211 -2.88 -5.68 -12.93
N LYS A 212 -1.55 -5.54 -12.80
CA LYS A 212 -0.61 -6.60 -13.12
C LYS A 212 -0.67 -7.71 -12.06
N PRO A 213 -0.47 -8.98 -12.45
CA PRO A 213 -0.32 -10.07 -11.49
C PRO A 213 0.87 -9.84 -10.54
N PHE A 214 0.75 -10.29 -9.28
CA PHE A 214 1.91 -10.44 -8.40
C PHE A 214 2.77 -11.59 -8.93
N GLU A 215 4.04 -11.34 -9.24
CA GLU A 215 4.94 -12.40 -9.70
C GLU A 215 5.85 -12.91 -8.57
N ILE A 216 5.65 -14.17 -8.20
CA ILE A 216 6.52 -14.90 -7.27
C ILE A 216 7.52 -15.71 -8.09
N LEU A 217 8.81 -15.56 -7.80
CA LEU A 217 9.89 -16.27 -8.48
C LEU A 217 10.65 -17.18 -7.54
N VAL A 218 10.60 -18.49 -7.77
CA VAL A 218 11.43 -19.46 -7.04
C VAL A 218 12.74 -19.70 -7.79
N ILE A 219 13.89 -19.62 -7.11
CA ILE A 219 15.22 -19.73 -7.74
C ILE A 219 15.99 -20.92 -7.17
N CYS A 220 16.58 -21.73 -8.05
CA CYS A 220 17.61 -22.70 -7.68
C CYS A 220 18.82 -22.62 -8.63
N THR A 221 19.67 -23.65 -8.68
CA THR A 221 20.83 -23.65 -9.58
C THR A 221 20.43 -23.91 -11.04
N GLY A 222 19.95 -25.13 -11.34
CA GLY A 222 19.72 -25.55 -12.73
C GLY A 222 18.30 -25.36 -13.26
N ASN A 223 17.34 -25.00 -12.40
CA ASN A 223 15.90 -24.92 -12.75
C ASN A 223 15.32 -26.21 -13.36
N THR A 224 15.77 -27.37 -12.87
CA THR A 224 15.33 -28.71 -13.35
C THR A 224 14.82 -29.63 -12.25
N CYS A 225 14.94 -29.25 -10.96
CA CYS A 225 14.48 -30.06 -9.82
C CYS A 225 13.73 -29.21 -8.78
N ARG A 226 14.46 -28.42 -7.99
CA ARG A 226 13.94 -27.75 -6.78
C ARG A 226 12.98 -26.59 -7.08
N SER A 227 13.38 -25.63 -7.91
CA SER A 227 12.53 -24.47 -8.20
C SER A 227 11.30 -24.78 -9.06
N PRO A 228 11.32 -25.71 -10.05
CA PRO A 228 10.11 -26.07 -10.80
C PRO A 228 9.00 -26.64 -9.91
N ILE A 229 9.30 -27.69 -9.13
CA ILE A 229 8.30 -28.30 -8.26
C ILE A 229 7.80 -27.34 -7.16
N ALA A 230 8.69 -26.50 -6.62
CA ALA A 230 8.32 -25.48 -5.65
C ALA A 230 7.32 -24.45 -6.21
N ALA A 231 7.55 -23.98 -7.44
CA ALA A 231 6.65 -23.03 -8.10
C ALA A 231 5.27 -23.64 -8.33
N GLU A 232 5.22 -24.88 -8.83
CA GLU A 232 3.95 -25.59 -9.04
C GLU A 232 3.18 -25.86 -7.75
N ILE A 233 3.87 -26.23 -6.66
CA ILE A 233 3.24 -26.43 -5.34
C ILE A 233 2.57 -25.14 -4.88
N ILE A 234 3.28 -24.01 -4.94
CA ILE A 234 2.73 -22.72 -4.51
C ILE A 234 1.58 -22.30 -5.44
N GLN A 235 1.74 -22.38 -6.76
CA GLN A 235 0.67 -22.02 -7.70
C GLN A 235 -0.60 -22.85 -7.47
N HIS A 236 -0.47 -24.18 -7.34
CA HIS A 236 -1.60 -25.07 -7.05
C HIS A 236 -2.29 -24.70 -5.72
N GLY A 237 -1.53 -24.34 -4.69
CA GLY A 237 -2.08 -23.97 -3.38
C GLY A 237 -2.75 -22.59 -3.34
N LEU A 238 -2.36 -21.67 -4.22
CA LEU A 238 -2.93 -20.33 -4.36
C LEU A 238 -4.12 -20.30 -5.34
N GLY A 239 -4.22 -21.26 -6.25
CA GLY A 239 -5.25 -21.32 -7.28
C GLY A 239 -4.82 -20.66 -8.59
N THR A 240 -5.80 -20.38 -9.45
CA THR A 240 -5.57 -19.74 -10.75
C THR A 240 -5.16 -18.28 -10.62
N LEU A 241 -4.63 -17.71 -11.70
CA LEU A 241 -4.33 -16.28 -11.76
C LEU A 241 -5.60 -15.44 -11.54
N GLU A 242 -6.73 -15.90 -12.07
CA GLU A 242 -8.01 -15.23 -11.92
C GLU A 242 -8.52 -15.25 -10.47
N GLU A 243 -8.24 -16.31 -9.72
CA GLU A 243 -8.66 -16.45 -8.32
C GLU A 243 -7.75 -15.67 -7.36
N SER A 244 -6.44 -15.67 -7.60
CA SER A 244 -5.46 -15.14 -6.66
C SER A 244 -4.85 -13.79 -7.07
N GLY A 245 -4.85 -13.46 -8.37
CA GLY A 245 -4.04 -12.38 -8.92
C GLY A 245 -2.53 -12.65 -8.87
N ILE A 246 -2.11 -13.89 -8.58
CA ILE A 246 -0.72 -14.28 -8.41
C ILE A 246 -0.29 -15.26 -9.50
N ILE A 247 0.90 -15.01 -10.05
CA ILE A 247 1.61 -15.94 -10.90
C ILE A 247 2.91 -16.38 -10.22
N VAL A 248 3.12 -17.68 -10.15
CA VAL A 248 4.34 -18.27 -9.60
C VAL A 248 5.16 -18.83 -10.74
N ARG A 249 6.44 -18.49 -10.78
CA ARG A 249 7.38 -18.97 -11.78
C ARG A 249 8.66 -19.48 -11.13
N SER A 250 9.48 -20.16 -11.92
CA SER A 250 10.77 -20.69 -11.46
C SER A 250 11.90 -20.35 -12.41
N ALA A 251 13.11 -20.10 -11.90
CA ALA A 251 14.30 -19.87 -12.72
C ALA A 251 15.55 -20.46 -12.04
N GLY A 252 16.69 -20.39 -12.73
CA GLY A 252 17.97 -20.91 -12.26
C GLY A 252 19.12 -19.92 -12.39
N THR A 253 20.06 -19.96 -11.46
CA THR A 253 21.29 -19.14 -11.51
C THR A 253 22.31 -19.65 -12.53
N ASN A 254 22.24 -20.92 -12.90
CA ASN A 254 23.08 -21.56 -13.91
C ASN A 254 22.27 -22.61 -14.69
N ALA A 255 21.09 -22.21 -15.16
CA ALA A 255 20.20 -23.04 -15.96
C ALA A 255 20.60 -23.02 -17.44
N VAL A 256 20.43 -24.17 -18.09
CA VAL A 256 20.48 -24.26 -19.55
C VAL A 256 19.07 -24.10 -20.08
N ASN A 257 18.81 -23.01 -20.81
CA ASN A 257 17.48 -22.68 -21.31
C ASN A 257 16.88 -23.85 -22.12
N GLY A 258 15.63 -24.20 -21.83
CA GLY A 258 14.87 -25.23 -22.54
C GLY A 258 15.00 -26.64 -21.96
N TYR A 259 15.93 -26.90 -21.03
CA TYR A 259 16.09 -28.24 -20.44
C TYR A 259 14.85 -28.66 -19.65
N PRO A 260 14.40 -29.93 -19.76
CA PRO A 260 13.23 -30.39 -19.03
C PRO A 260 13.52 -30.53 -17.53
N ALA A 261 12.45 -30.63 -16.72
CA ALA A 261 12.58 -31.14 -15.36
C ALA A 261 13.17 -32.57 -15.37
N THR A 262 13.93 -32.92 -14.35
CA THR A 262 14.53 -34.27 -14.25
C THR A 262 13.46 -35.34 -14.06
N ASP A 263 13.63 -36.51 -14.70
CA ASP A 263 12.67 -37.62 -14.64
C ASP A 263 12.30 -38.05 -13.21
N LYS A 264 13.28 -38.03 -12.29
CA LYS A 264 13.07 -38.35 -10.87
C LYS A 264 12.11 -37.35 -10.22
N MET A 265 12.29 -36.05 -10.48
CA MET A 265 11.42 -35.03 -9.93
C MET A 265 10.03 -35.04 -10.58
N VAL A 266 9.95 -35.29 -11.90
CA VAL A 266 8.67 -35.50 -12.60
C VAL A 266 7.90 -36.67 -12.00
N THR A 267 8.59 -37.78 -11.69
CA THR A 267 7.98 -38.95 -11.06
C THR A 267 7.40 -38.62 -9.68
N ILE A 268 8.16 -37.89 -8.85
CA ILE A 268 7.70 -37.48 -7.51
C ILE A 268 6.51 -36.52 -7.61
N ALA A 269 6.60 -35.50 -8.47
CA ALA A 269 5.55 -34.50 -8.66
C ALA A 269 4.23 -35.14 -9.15
N ASN A 270 4.31 -36.07 -10.11
CA ASN A 270 3.15 -36.83 -10.58
C ASN A 270 2.49 -37.63 -9.44
N GLY A 271 3.29 -38.16 -8.51
CA GLY A 271 2.78 -38.83 -7.31
C GLY A 271 1.96 -37.91 -6.38
N TRP A 272 2.12 -36.59 -6.51
CA TRP A 272 1.35 -35.57 -5.80
C TRP A 272 0.28 -34.88 -6.66
N GLY A 273 0.06 -35.37 -7.89
CA GLY A 273 -0.89 -34.77 -8.83
C GLY A 273 -0.40 -33.46 -9.47
N ILE A 274 0.90 -33.18 -9.43
CA ILE A 274 1.53 -31.99 -10.03
C ILE A 274 2.23 -32.38 -11.34
N ASP A 275 1.89 -31.70 -12.42
CA ASP A 275 2.49 -31.93 -13.74
C ASP A 275 3.71 -31.02 -13.98
N LEU A 276 4.88 -31.63 -14.16
CA LEU A 276 6.12 -30.93 -14.54
C LEU A 276 6.56 -31.25 -15.98
N SER A 277 5.77 -32.00 -16.75
CA SER A 277 6.16 -32.50 -18.08
C SER A 277 6.33 -31.39 -19.12
N SER A 278 5.63 -30.26 -18.94
CA SER A 278 5.72 -29.07 -19.78
C SER A 278 6.73 -28.04 -19.29
N HIS A 279 7.40 -28.28 -18.15
CA HIS A 279 8.38 -27.35 -17.61
C HIS A 279 9.64 -27.29 -18.47
N HIS A 280 10.11 -26.06 -18.71
CA HIS A 280 11.39 -25.80 -19.36
C HIS A 280 12.23 -24.86 -18.51
N ALA A 281 13.47 -25.29 -18.25
CA ALA A 281 14.43 -24.53 -17.49
C ALA A 281 14.71 -23.17 -18.14
N ARG A 282 14.87 -22.15 -17.31
CA ARG A 282 15.21 -20.79 -17.73
C ARG A 282 16.25 -20.16 -16.81
N GLN A 283 17.23 -19.50 -17.42
CA GLN A 283 18.26 -18.72 -16.73
C GLN A 283 17.65 -17.43 -16.20
N ILE A 284 18.03 -17.05 -14.98
CA ILE A 284 17.68 -15.72 -14.45
C ILE A 284 18.23 -14.62 -15.35
N THR A 285 17.45 -13.56 -15.50
CA THR A 285 17.88 -12.35 -16.22
C THR A 285 17.50 -11.14 -15.37
N ARG A 286 18.13 -9.99 -15.64
CA ARG A 286 17.75 -8.73 -14.98
C ARG A 286 16.25 -8.46 -15.09
N LYS A 287 15.67 -8.64 -16.28
CA LYS A 287 14.24 -8.45 -16.51
C LYS A 287 13.38 -9.36 -15.62
N ILE A 288 13.73 -10.65 -15.51
CA ILE A 288 13.00 -11.59 -14.63
C ILE A 288 13.05 -11.13 -13.17
N ILE A 289 14.21 -10.68 -12.70
CA ILE A 289 14.36 -10.20 -11.32
C ILE A 289 13.60 -8.89 -11.09
N GLU A 290 13.63 -7.96 -12.04
CA GLU A 290 12.90 -6.69 -11.98
C GLU A 290 11.39 -6.90 -11.97
N ASP A 291 10.88 -7.77 -12.86
CA ASP A 291 9.45 -8.07 -13.02
C ASP A 291 8.86 -8.92 -11.85
N SER A 292 9.70 -9.48 -10.97
CA SER A 292 9.24 -10.28 -9.82
C SER A 292 8.97 -9.41 -8.58
N ASP A 293 7.88 -9.67 -7.87
CA ASP A 293 7.51 -8.95 -6.64
C ASP A 293 7.96 -9.67 -5.37
N LEU A 294 8.14 -10.99 -5.42
CA LEU A 294 8.71 -11.81 -4.36
C LEU A 294 9.64 -12.87 -4.94
N ILE A 295 10.89 -12.90 -4.47
CA ILE A 295 11.91 -13.81 -4.96
C ILE A 295 12.30 -14.77 -3.83
N LEU A 296 12.21 -16.07 -4.11
CA LEU A 296 12.41 -17.16 -3.17
C LEU A 296 13.59 -18.06 -3.58
N PRO A 297 14.84 -17.65 -3.36
CA PRO A 297 16.00 -18.53 -3.49
C PRO A 297 15.92 -19.72 -2.53
N VAL A 298 16.24 -20.92 -3.02
CA VAL A 298 16.19 -22.15 -2.21
C VAL A 298 17.44 -22.36 -1.33
N SER A 299 18.45 -21.50 -1.43
CA SER A 299 19.68 -21.59 -0.62
C SER A 299 20.35 -20.22 -0.42
N PRO A 300 21.26 -20.07 0.57
CA PRO A 300 21.92 -18.79 0.86
C PRO A 300 22.83 -18.33 -0.27
N SER A 301 23.50 -19.25 -0.98
CA SER A 301 24.34 -18.86 -2.12
C SER A 301 23.54 -18.28 -3.29
N HIS A 302 22.29 -18.71 -3.48
CA HIS A 302 21.38 -18.10 -4.45
C HIS A 302 20.92 -16.71 -3.98
N LEU A 303 20.60 -16.56 -2.69
CA LEU A 303 20.26 -15.27 -2.09
C LEU A 303 21.39 -14.26 -2.25
N ASP A 304 22.61 -14.64 -1.86
CA ASP A 304 23.79 -13.78 -1.93
C ASP A 304 24.07 -13.33 -3.37
N LEU A 305 23.92 -14.24 -4.35
CA LEU A 305 24.04 -13.91 -5.77
C LEU A 305 22.99 -12.88 -6.20
N ILE A 306 21.72 -13.09 -5.86
CA ILE A 306 20.63 -12.18 -6.25
C ILE A 306 20.86 -10.79 -5.64
N VAL A 307 21.15 -10.72 -4.34
CA VAL A 307 21.31 -9.45 -3.62
C VAL A 307 22.57 -8.70 -4.05
N SER A 308 23.64 -9.40 -4.41
CA SER A 308 24.89 -8.76 -4.84
C SER A 308 24.90 -8.33 -6.31
N GLU A 309 24.20 -9.04 -7.21
CA GLU A 309 24.23 -8.75 -8.64
C GLU A 309 23.07 -7.87 -9.13
N TYR A 310 21.95 -7.84 -8.40
CA TYR A 310 20.73 -7.15 -8.81
C TYR A 310 20.34 -6.08 -7.79
N GLU A 311 20.54 -4.82 -8.17
CA GLU A 311 20.17 -3.65 -7.37
C GLU A 311 18.69 -3.69 -6.97
N ASN A 312 18.37 -3.21 -5.77
CA ASN A 312 17.01 -3.14 -5.22
C ASN A 312 16.26 -4.49 -5.11
N SER A 313 16.93 -5.63 -5.26
CA SER A 313 16.33 -6.95 -5.08
C SER A 313 16.19 -7.37 -3.62
N GLN A 314 16.97 -6.78 -2.70
CA GLN A 314 17.05 -7.19 -1.30
C GLN A 314 15.71 -7.11 -0.57
N SER A 315 14.94 -6.03 -0.80
CA SER A 315 13.64 -5.82 -0.13
C SER A 315 12.59 -6.86 -0.50
N LYS A 316 12.75 -7.52 -1.64
CA LYS A 316 11.81 -8.49 -2.20
C LYS A 316 12.36 -9.92 -2.26
N THR A 317 13.52 -10.19 -1.65
CA THR A 317 14.14 -11.52 -1.70
C THR A 317 14.18 -12.14 -0.30
N ARG A 318 13.63 -13.35 -0.16
CA ARG A 318 13.62 -14.10 1.11
C ARG A 318 13.91 -15.58 0.88
N LEU A 319 14.57 -16.24 1.83
CA LEU A 319 14.90 -17.67 1.66
C LEU A 319 13.64 -18.52 1.63
N PHE A 320 13.54 -19.40 0.62
CA PHE A 320 12.40 -20.30 0.47
C PHE A 320 12.14 -21.16 1.73
N GLY A 321 13.20 -21.59 2.42
CA GLY A 321 13.10 -22.42 3.63
C GLY A 321 12.86 -21.65 4.93
N GLU A 322 12.81 -20.32 4.93
CA GLU A 322 12.84 -19.54 6.18
C GLU A 322 11.63 -19.83 7.09
N LEU A 323 10.43 -20.01 6.52
CA LEU A 323 9.19 -20.22 7.26
C LEU A 323 9.14 -21.59 7.96
N ILE A 324 10.06 -22.49 7.60
CA ILE A 324 10.24 -23.80 8.25
C ILE A 324 11.55 -23.85 9.06
N ASN A 325 12.13 -22.68 9.37
CA ASN A 325 13.40 -22.52 10.07
C ASN A 325 14.56 -23.29 9.40
N ARG A 326 14.63 -23.23 8.06
CA ARG A 326 15.73 -23.82 7.29
C ARG A 326 16.39 -22.81 6.37
N ASN A 327 17.71 -22.80 6.41
CA ASN A 327 18.50 -21.89 5.60
C ASN A 327 18.71 -22.39 4.17
N SER A 328 18.53 -23.69 3.90
CA SER A 328 18.76 -24.27 2.57
C SER A 328 17.92 -25.53 2.33
N ILE A 329 17.51 -25.72 1.08
CA ILE A 329 16.97 -26.98 0.55
C ILE A 329 18.12 -27.74 -0.15
N PRO A 330 18.47 -28.96 0.31
CA PRO A 330 19.52 -29.79 -0.30
C PRO A 330 19.33 -29.96 -1.81
N ASP A 331 20.43 -29.98 -2.58
CA ASP A 331 20.38 -30.19 -4.01
C ASP A 331 20.41 -31.69 -4.35
N PRO A 332 19.32 -32.27 -4.88
CA PRO A 332 19.30 -33.70 -5.18
C PRO A 332 19.94 -34.04 -6.54
N TYR A 333 20.42 -33.06 -7.30
CA TYR A 333 20.88 -33.27 -8.67
C TYR A 333 21.94 -34.40 -8.78
N GLN A 334 21.72 -35.34 -9.71
CA GLN A 334 22.52 -36.57 -9.89
C GLN A 334 22.60 -37.54 -8.69
N LEU A 335 21.84 -37.33 -7.60
CA LEU A 335 21.80 -38.24 -6.45
C LEU A 335 20.74 -39.34 -6.57
N SER A 336 20.61 -40.19 -5.55
CA SER A 336 19.63 -41.29 -5.50
C SER A 336 18.18 -40.79 -5.47
N PHE A 337 17.22 -41.66 -5.77
CA PHE A 337 15.80 -41.31 -5.71
C PHE A 337 15.37 -40.86 -4.29
N SER A 338 15.90 -41.49 -3.24
CA SER A 338 15.64 -41.11 -1.85
C SER A 338 16.08 -39.69 -1.48
N GLU A 339 17.17 -39.19 -2.09
CA GLU A 339 17.64 -37.82 -1.91
C GLU A 339 16.71 -36.81 -2.61
N TYR A 340 16.17 -37.19 -3.78
CA TYR A 340 15.12 -36.43 -4.45
C TYR A 340 13.85 -36.35 -3.61
N GLU A 341 13.38 -37.47 -3.06
CA GLU A 341 12.20 -37.52 -2.18
C GLU A 341 12.40 -36.63 -0.94
N SER A 342 13.52 -36.81 -0.24
CA SER A 342 13.85 -36.01 0.96
C SER A 342 13.88 -34.52 0.66
N SER A 343 14.43 -34.12 -0.49
CA SER A 343 14.45 -32.71 -0.92
C SER A 343 13.05 -32.22 -1.28
N ALA A 344 12.26 -33.03 -1.98
CA ALA A 344 10.90 -32.68 -2.38
C ALA A 344 9.98 -32.52 -1.17
N GLU A 345 10.06 -33.38 -0.15
CA GLU A 345 9.26 -33.27 1.08
C GLU A 345 9.52 -31.95 1.81
N LEU A 346 10.77 -31.50 1.85
CA LEU A 346 11.12 -30.19 2.41
C LEU A 346 10.55 -29.05 1.58
N ILE A 347 10.56 -29.21 0.25
CA ILE A 347 9.95 -28.23 -0.65
C ILE A 347 8.45 -28.14 -0.42
N LEU A 348 7.76 -29.27 -0.29
CA LEU A 348 6.33 -29.30 0.02
C LEU A 348 6.01 -28.61 1.34
N LYS A 349 6.79 -28.90 2.39
CA LYS A 349 6.62 -28.27 3.71
C LYS A 349 6.81 -26.76 3.65
N ALA A 350 7.87 -26.29 2.99
CA ALA A 350 8.15 -24.86 2.85
C ALA A 350 7.13 -24.17 1.93
N GLY A 351 6.76 -24.79 0.81
CA GLY A 351 5.74 -24.29 -0.12
C GLY A 351 4.39 -24.10 0.57
N ASN A 352 3.95 -25.07 1.37
CA ASN A 352 2.72 -24.94 2.16
C ASN A 352 2.79 -23.80 3.18
N ALA A 353 3.94 -23.59 3.83
CA ALA A 353 4.11 -22.45 4.73
C ALA A 353 4.03 -21.11 3.98
N TRP A 354 4.61 -21.03 2.77
CA TRP A 354 4.48 -19.85 1.91
C TRP A 354 3.05 -19.61 1.44
N ILE A 355 2.31 -20.65 1.06
CA ILE A 355 0.90 -20.54 0.67
C ILE A 355 0.09 -19.89 1.80
N GLU A 356 0.24 -20.36 3.04
CA GLU A 356 -0.47 -19.78 4.19
C GLU A 356 -0.06 -18.34 4.47
N GLU A 357 1.22 -18.00 4.32
CA GLU A 357 1.71 -16.64 4.50
C GLU A 357 1.18 -15.69 3.41
N ILE A 358 1.22 -16.11 2.15
CA ILE A 358 0.73 -15.33 1.01
C ILE A 358 -0.79 -15.14 1.10
N LYS A 359 -1.54 -16.16 1.53
CA LYS A 359 -3.00 -16.06 1.69
C LYS A 359 -3.44 -14.99 2.69
N LYS A 360 -2.63 -14.67 3.70
CA LYS A 360 -2.89 -13.53 4.60
C LYS A 360 -2.83 -12.19 3.88
N MET A 361 -2.04 -12.11 2.81
CA MET A 361 -1.79 -10.90 2.02
C MET A 361 -2.66 -10.83 0.75
N LEU A 362 -3.49 -11.84 0.46
CA LEU A 362 -4.34 -11.84 -0.73
C LEU A 362 -5.47 -10.81 -0.59
N PRO A 363 -5.78 -10.05 -1.66
CA PRO A 363 -6.94 -9.18 -1.66
C PRO A 363 -8.21 -10.03 -1.49
N GLN A 364 -9.04 -9.69 -0.51
CA GLN A 364 -10.29 -10.43 -0.22
C GLN A 364 -11.37 -10.22 -1.30
N ASP A 365 -11.13 -9.31 -2.26
CA ASP A 365 -12.04 -8.87 -3.30
C ASP A 365 -11.56 -9.14 -4.73
N VAL A 366 -10.56 -10.01 -4.93
CA VAL A 366 -10.16 -10.44 -6.29
C VAL A 366 -11.36 -11.09 -6.98
N ARG A 367 -11.92 -10.40 -7.97
CA ARG A 367 -12.84 -11.00 -8.94
C ARG A 367 -12.04 -11.65 -10.07
N PRO A 368 -12.52 -12.78 -10.62
CA PRO A 368 -11.92 -13.39 -11.80
C PRO A 368 -11.85 -12.37 -12.95
N LEU A 369 -10.66 -12.17 -13.53
CA LEU A 369 -10.49 -11.48 -14.81
C LEU A 369 -11.25 -12.25 -15.89
N THR A 370 -11.95 -11.56 -16.77
CA THR A 370 -12.65 -12.22 -17.87
C THR A 370 -11.66 -12.61 -18.96
N ARG A 371 -11.92 -13.73 -19.67
CA ARG A 371 -11.04 -14.28 -20.73
C ARG A 371 -10.63 -13.27 -21.83
N SER A 372 -11.41 -12.21 -22.04
CA SER A 372 -11.10 -11.13 -22.98
C SER A 372 -9.99 -10.20 -22.48
N GLU A 373 -9.82 -10.05 -21.17
CA GLU A 373 -8.82 -9.15 -20.57
C GLU A 373 -7.44 -9.83 -20.50
N ALA A 374 -7.38 -11.15 -20.37
CA ALA A 374 -6.13 -11.92 -20.30
C ALA A 374 -5.41 -12.12 -21.65
N THR A 375 -6.10 -11.96 -22.78
CA THR A 375 -5.57 -12.30 -24.12
C THR A 375 -5.21 -11.10 -24.98
N GLY A 376 -5.54 -9.87 -24.56
CA GLY A 376 -5.24 -8.65 -25.32
C GLY A 376 -5.92 -8.58 -26.70
N VAL A 377 -6.91 -9.43 -26.97
CA VAL A 377 -7.66 -9.41 -28.23
C VAL A 377 -8.96 -8.66 -27.99
N SER A 378 -9.03 -7.42 -28.50
CA SER A 378 -10.28 -6.67 -28.61
C SER A 378 -11.23 -7.40 -29.57
N SER A 379 -12.43 -7.71 -29.12
CA SER A 379 -13.54 -8.17 -29.96
C SER A 379 -14.00 -7.09 -30.94
#